data_AF-S4RBA5-F1
#
_entry.id   AF-S4RBA5-F1
#
_cell.length_a   1.000
_cell.length_b   1.000
_cell.length_c   1.000
_cell.angle_alpha   90.00
_cell.angle_beta   90.00
_cell.angle_gamma   90.00
#
_symmetry.space_group_name_H-M   'P 1'
#
loop_
_entity.id
_entity.type
_entity.pdbx_description
1 polymer ?
#
loop_
_entity_poly.entity_id
_entity_poly.type
_entity_poly.pdbx_seq_one_letter_code
_entity_poly.pdbx_strand_id
1 'polypeptide(L)'
;FRHYFQHPWLRLFIAYLVTLLNFLMFAEDPVSHSRTEANVAVVGNCFSLVVNKYPGGWWSVLKVCTWLCGIAGGMLVGKFIIHQALFGNMLRLKMFHKDRGTWMVMFFTSIMLLFFFSHIYNLLLTFSPNMT
;
A
#
# COMPACT_ATOMS: atom_id res chain seq x y z
N PHE A 1 -16.93 30.25 11.83
CA PHE A 1 -16.70 29.58 10.52
C PHE A 1 -15.25 29.62 10.05
N ARG A 2 -14.61 30.80 9.93
CA ARG A 2 -13.26 30.94 9.34
C ARG A 2 -12.15 30.16 10.08
N HIS A 3 -12.23 30.03 11.40
CA HIS A 3 -11.24 29.28 12.19
C HIS A 3 -11.37 27.75 12.07
N TYR A 4 -12.59 27.22 11.91
CA TYR A 4 -12.80 25.77 11.76
C TYR A 4 -12.33 25.26 10.39
N PHE A 5 -12.54 26.03 9.32
CA PHE A 5 -12.15 25.65 7.96
C PHE A 5 -10.64 25.78 7.67
N GLN A 6 -9.93 26.62 8.42
CA GLN A 6 -8.49 26.82 8.24
C GLN A 6 -7.64 25.82 9.04
N HIS A 7 -8.26 24.97 9.87
CA HIS A 7 -7.51 24.01 10.66
C HIS A 7 -6.87 22.95 9.74
N PRO A 8 -5.54 22.73 9.82
CA PRO A 8 -4.82 21.79 8.96
C PRO A 8 -5.41 20.38 8.97
N TRP A 9 -6.01 19.97 10.09
CA TRP A 9 -6.70 18.70 10.28
C TRP A 9 -7.94 18.55 9.41
N LEU A 10 -8.74 19.61 9.27
CA LEU A 10 -9.95 19.57 8.44
C LEU A 10 -9.57 19.41 6.96
N ARG A 11 -8.52 20.09 6.51
CA ARG A 11 -8.01 19.94 5.14
C ARG A 11 -7.50 18.53 4.88
N LEU A 12 -6.77 17.95 5.83
CA LEU A 12 -6.30 16.56 5.73
C LEU A 12 -7.50 15.60 5.67
N PHE A 13 -8.49 15.79 6.54
CA PHE A 13 -9.72 15.00 6.58
C PHE A 13 -10.50 15.08 5.27
N ILE A 14 -10.71 16.28 4.72
CA ILE A 14 -11.40 16.46 3.44
C ILE A 14 -10.62 15.79 2.31
N ALA A 15 -9.29 15.91 2.26
CA ALA A 15 -8.49 15.25 1.23
C ALA A 15 -8.61 13.72 1.28
N TYR A 16 -8.55 13.12 2.48
CA TYR A 16 -8.77 11.69 2.65
C TYR A 16 -10.19 11.26 2.32
N LEU A 17 -11.19 12.04 2.74
CA LEU A 17 -12.59 11.77 2.49
C LEU A 17 -12.91 11.83 1.00
N VAL A 18 -12.41 12.84 0.27
CA VAL A 18 -12.54 12.94 -1.19
C VAL A 18 -11.88 11.74 -1.88
N THR A 19 -10.70 11.32 -1.42
CA THR A 19 -10.01 10.14 -1.99
C THR A 19 -10.82 8.86 -1.74
N LEU A 20 -11.39 8.69 -0.55
CA LEU A 20 -12.23 7.54 -0.20
C LEU A 20 -13.56 7.54 -0.98
N LEU A 21 -14.20 8.70 -1.12
CA LEU A 21 -15.43 8.85 -1.89
C LEU A 21 -15.20 8.61 -3.38
N ASN A 22 -14.06 9.04 -3.94
CA ASN A 22 -13.70 8.69 -5.32
C ASN A 22 -13.56 7.18 -5.51
N PHE A 23 -12.98 6.47 -4.53
CA PHE A 23 -12.89 5.02 -4.58
C PHE A 23 -14.27 4.35 -4.43
N LEU A 24 -15.11 4.84 -3.52
CA LEU A 24 -16.46 4.31 -3.31
C LEU A 24 -17.35 4.53 -4.54
N MET A 25 -17.28 5.72 -5.14
CA MET A 25 -17.98 6.04 -6.39
C MET A 25 -17.52 5.12 -7.52
N PHE A 26 -16.21 4.85 -7.64
CA PHE A 26 -15.68 3.88 -8.61
C PHE A 26 -16.14 2.44 -8.33
N ALA A 27 -16.34 2.07 -7.07
CA ALA A 27 -16.83 0.76 -6.68
C ALA A 27 -18.36 0.61 -6.84
N GLU A 28 -19.11 1.71 -6.71
CA GLU A 28 -20.57 1.76 -6.79
C GLU A 28 -21.07 1.98 -8.21
N ASP A 29 -20.31 2.66 -9.09
CA ASP A 29 -20.72 2.89 -10.48
C ASP A 29 -20.81 1.55 -11.26
N PRO A 30 -22.02 1.14 -11.70
CA PRO A 30 -22.20 -0.08 -12.48
C PRO A 30 -21.76 0.08 -13.95
N VAL A 31 -21.26 1.26 -14.35
CA VAL A 31 -20.77 1.56 -15.71
C VAL A 31 -19.29 1.20 -15.85
N SER A 32 -18.97 -0.04 -15.51
CA SER A 32 -17.86 -0.77 -16.13
C SER A 32 -18.43 -1.92 -16.96
N HIS A 33 -19.20 -1.57 -17.99
CA HIS A 33 -19.43 -2.47 -19.14
C HIS A 33 -18.14 -2.65 -19.96
N SER A 34 -17.08 -3.14 -19.33
CA SER A 34 -15.91 -3.73 -19.97
C SER A 34 -15.80 -5.16 -19.47
N ARG A 35 -15.59 -6.12 -20.37
CA ARG A 35 -15.32 -7.54 -20.07
C ARG A 35 -13.95 -7.76 -19.41
N THR A 36 -13.58 -6.91 -18.48
CA THR A 36 -12.30 -6.94 -17.77
C THR A 36 -12.56 -6.49 -16.35
N GLU A 37 -12.36 -7.41 -15.40
CA GLU A 37 -12.47 -7.16 -13.97
C GLU A 37 -11.73 -5.87 -13.60
N ALA A 38 -12.41 -4.99 -12.85
CA ALA A 38 -11.86 -3.72 -12.39
C ALA A 38 -10.62 -3.97 -11.53
N ASN A 39 -9.45 -3.96 -12.15
CA ASN A 39 -8.18 -4.18 -11.49
C ASN A 39 -7.79 -2.86 -10.83
N VAL A 40 -8.12 -2.68 -9.55
CA VAL A 40 -7.64 -1.55 -8.76
C VAL A 40 -6.12 -1.65 -8.73
N ALA A 41 -5.46 -0.83 -9.55
CA ALA A 41 -4.01 -0.85 -9.71
C ALA A 41 -3.34 -0.82 -8.34
N VAL A 42 -2.34 -1.68 -8.14
CA VAL A 42 -1.62 -1.89 -6.87
C VAL A 42 -2.40 -2.62 -5.78
N VAL A 43 -3.58 -2.14 -5.40
CA VAL A 43 -4.35 -2.69 -4.27
C VAL A 43 -4.86 -4.09 -4.58
N GLY A 44 -5.31 -4.35 -5.81
CA GLY A 44 -5.78 -5.67 -6.25
C GLY A 44 -4.69 -6.76 -6.13
N ASN A 45 -3.46 -6.44 -6.52
CA ASN A 45 -2.32 -7.37 -6.42
C ASN A 45 -1.93 -7.65 -4.96
N CYS A 46 -1.89 -6.62 -4.12
CA CYS A 46 -1.63 -6.78 -2.69
C CYS A 46 -2.72 -7.60 -2.00
N PHE A 47 -3.99 -7.32 -2.28
CA PHE A 47 -5.12 -8.07 -1.73
C PHE A 47 -5.14 -9.52 -2.21
N SER A 48 -4.80 -9.75 -3.48
CA SER A 48 -4.69 -11.10 -4.04
C SER A 48 -3.56 -11.92 -3.38
N LEU A 49 -2.44 -11.27 -3.07
CA LEU A 49 -1.33 -11.90 -2.34
C LEU A 49 -1.71 -12.24 -0.89
N VAL A 50 -2.54 -11.43 -0.23
CA VAL A 50 -2.88 -11.62 1.19
C VAL A 50 -4.12 -12.51 1.39
N VAL A 51 -5.11 -12.46 0.50
CA VAL A 51 -6.44 -13.05 0.76
C VAL A 51 -6.80 -14.16 -0.24
N ASN A 52 -6.44 -14.03 -1.52
CA ASN A 52 -6.90 -14.99 -2.52
C ASN A 52 -6.07 -16.27 -2.55
N LYS A 53 -6.75 -17.41 -2.68
CA LYS A 53 -6.22 -18.76 -3.00
C LYS A 53 -4.84 -19.05 -2.40
N TYR A 54 -4.82 -19.68 -1.23
CA TYR A 54 -3.61 -20.26 -0.66
C TYR A 54 -3.36 -21.63 -1.29
N PRO A 55 -2.28 -21.81 -2.09
CA PRO A 55 -1.93 -23.13 -2.59
C PRO A 55 -1.58 -24.06 -1.42
N GLY A 56 -1.93 -25.35 -1.53
CA GLY A 56 -1.61 -26.34 -0.51
C GLY A 56 -0.10 -26.57 -0.37
N GLY A 57 0.34 -27.03 0.81
CA GLY A 57 1.73 -27.40 1.06
C GLY A 57 2.68 -26.23 1.35
N TRP A 58 3.95 -26.38 0.97
CA TRP A 58 5.04 -25.43 1.27
C TRP A 58 4.83 -24.02 0.67
N TRP A 59 4.03 -23.93 -0.39
CA TRP A 59 3.74 -22.68 -1.09
C TRP A 59 2.85 -21.73 -0.29
N SER A 60 1.99 -22.24 0.59
CA SER A 60 1.24 -21.42 1.56
C SER A 60 2.19 -20.72 2.53
N VAL A 61 3.18 -21.46 3.05
CA VAL A 61 4.20 -20.92 3.96
C VAL A 61 5.04 -19.84 3.26
N LEU A 62 5.48 -20.10 2.03
CA LEU A 62 6.24 -19.12 1.25
C LEU A 62 5.43 -17.84 0.97
N LYS A 63 4.14 -17.98 0.66
CA LYS A 63 3.22 -16.84 0.51
C LYS A 63 3.12 -16.04 1.81
N VAL A 64 2.98 -16.72 2.96
CA VAL A 64 2.92 -16.07 4.27
C VAL A 64 4.21 -15.33 4.62
N CYS A 65 5.36 -15.99 4.44
CA CYS A 65 6.66 -15.36 4.63
C CYS A 65 6.84 -14.15 3.71
N THR A 66 6.38 -14.22 2.47
CA THR A 66 6.56 -13.15 1.48
C THR A 66 5.82 -11.87 1.88
N TRP A 67 4.54 -11.96 2.27
CA TRP A 67 3.81 -10.75 2.68
C TRP A 67 4.27 -10.24 4.05
N LEU A 68 4.65 -11.11 4.99
CA LEU A 68 5.23 -10.69 6.27
C LEU A 68 6.55 -9.94 6.09
N CYS A 69 7.45 -10.46 5.25
CA CYS A 69 8.70 -9.79 4.89
C CYS A 69 8.44 -8.46 4.18
N GLY A 70 7.41 -8.39 3.33
CA GLY A 70 6.98 -7.15 2.68
C GLY A 70 6.57 -6.07 3.68
N ILE A 71 5.74 -6.43 4.67
CA ILE A 71 5.31 -5.49 5.72
C ILE A 71 6.49 -5.06 6.59
N ALA A 72 7.28 -6.03 7.09
CA ALA A 72 8.42 -5.75 7.97
C ALA A 72 9.48 -4.89 7.26
N GLY A 73 9.86 -5.28 6.04
CA GLY A 73 10.78 -4.51 5.20
C GLY A 73 10.25 -3.12 4.88
N GLY A 74 8.94 -3.01 4.58
CA GLY A 74 8.29 -1.74 4.28
C GLY A 74 8.35 -0.77 5.45
N MET A 75 8.10 -1.25 6.67
CA MET A 75 8.22 -0.43 7.89
C MET A 75 9.65 0.06 8.12
N LEU A 76 10.65 -0.81 7.93
CA LEU A 76 12.07 -0.46 8.10
C LEU A 76 12.52 0.56 7.05
N VAL A 77 12.25 0.29 5.77
CA VAL A 77 12.57 1.19 4.65
C VAL A 77 11.87 2.54 4.83
N GLY A 78 10.59 2.53 5.21
CA GLY A 78 9.82 3.74 5.46
C GLY A 78 10.41 4.60 6.58
N LYS A 79 10.86 3.97 7.67
CA LYS A 79 11.45 4.69 8.81
C LYS A 79 12.84 5.24 8.49
N PHE A 80 13.75 4.40 8.00
CA PHE A 80 15.15 4.76 7.88
C PHE A 80 15.45 5.53 6.59
N ILE A 81 14.95 5.05 5.45
CA ILE A 81 15.27 5.65 4.14
C ILE A 81 14.39 6.86 3.89
N ILE A 82 13.07 6.70 3.98
CA ILE A 82 12.16 7.78 3.57
C ILE A 82 12.02 8.83 4.67
N HIS A 83 11.73 8.42 5.91
CA HIS A 83 11.50 9.38 6.98
C HIS A 83 12.80 10.05 7.45
N GLN A 84 13.83 9.30 7.82
CA GLN A 84 15.08 9.88 8.32
C GLN A 84 15.98 10.43 7.21
N ALA A 85 16.34 9.63 6.20
CA ALA A 85 17.29 10.09 5.18
C ALA A 85 16.68 11.10 4.19
N LEU A 86 15.51 10.81 3.61
CA LEU A 86 14.91 11.67 2.58
C LEU A 86 14.23 12.92 3.18
N PHE A 87 13.31 12.76 4.14
CA PHE A 87 12.59 13.90 4.72
C PHE A 87 13.36 14.65 5.80
N GLY A 88 14.14 13.94 6.62
CA GLY A 88 14.95 14.51 7.70
C GLY A 88 16.23 15.18 7.18
N ASN A 89 17.07 14.45 6.45
CA ASN A 89 18.40 14.93 6.07
C ASN A 89 18.41 15.70 4.75
N MET A 90 17.77 15.18 3.69
CA MET A 90 17.83 15.79 2.35
C MET A 90 16.89 17.00 2.23
N LEU A 91 15.60 16.81 2.53
CA LEU A 91 14.59 17.86 2.36
C LEU A 91 14.44 18.77 3.59
N ARG A 92 15.03 18.38 4.75
CA ARG A 92 15.02 19.13 6.03
C ARG A 92 13.65 19.67 6.40
N LEU A 93 12.61 18.86 6.19
CA LEU A 93 11.24 19.29 6.43
C LEU A 93 10.96 19.36 7.93
N LYS A 94 10.76 20.57 8.45
CA LYS A 94 10.43 20.81 9.87
C LYS A 94 9.20 20.02 10.36
N MET A 95 8.31 19.61 9.44
CA MET A 95 7.12 18.80 9.72
C MET A 95 7.46 17.38 10.21
N PHE A 96 8.56 16.79 9.75
CA PHE A 96 8.98 15.41 10.11
C PHE A 96 9.98 15.38 11.27
N HIS A 97 10.25 16.54 11.88
CA HIS A 97 11.10 16.62 13.07
C HIS A 97 10.36 16.03 14.29
N LYS A 98 11.07 15.26 15.13
CA LYS A 98 10.52 14.48 16.27
C LYS A 98 9.58 13.32 15.89
N ASP A 99 9.90 12.58 14.82
CA ASP A 99 9.17 11.38 14.37
C ASP A 99 7.67 11.60 14.05
N ARG A 100 7.23 12.86 13.85
CA ARG A 100 5.84 13.18 13.51
C ARG A 100 5.54 12.77 12.08
N GLY A 101 4.42 12.06 11.86
CA GLY A 101 4.01 11.57 10.55
C GLY A 101 4.76 10.34 10.02
N THR A 102 5.66 9.74 10.82
CA THR A 102 6.35 8.47 10.51
C THR A 102 5.39 7.36 10.12
N TRP A 103 4.27 7.26 10.84
CA TRP A 103 3.31 6.18 10.68
C TRP A 103 2.69 6.14 9.28
N MET A 104 2.35 7.31 8.73
CA MET A 104 1.81 7.43 7.36
C MET A 104 2.86 7.03 6.32
N VAL A 105 4.12 7.44 6.51
CA VAL A 105 5.22 7.07 5.62
C VAL A 105 5.48 5.57 5.65
N MET A 106 5.53 4.96 6.84
CA MET A 106 5.67 3.51 7.02
C MET A 106 4.51 2.75 6.36
N PHE A 107 3.28 3.25 6.50
CA PHE A 107 2.10 2.65 5.88
C PHE A 107 2.19 2.65 4.35
N PHE A 108 2.40 3.80 3.71
CA PHE A 108 2.48 3.86 2.25
C PHE A 108 3.68 3.07 1.68
N THR A 109 4.82 3.12 2.36
CA THR A 109 6.00 2.35 1.94
C THR A 109 5.79 0.84 2.09
N SER A 110 5.03 0.39 3.11
CA SER A 110 4.64 -1.02 3.22
C SER A 110 3.72 -1.49 2.09
N ILE A 111 2.76 -0.66 1.66
CA ILE A 111 1.88 -0.99 0.51
C ILE A 111 2.70 -1.10 -0.78
N MET A 112 3.64 -0.17 -1.01
CA MET A 112 4.53 -0.22 -2.17
C MET A 112 5.43 -1.46 -2.14
N LEU A 113 6.02 -1.80 -0.99
CA LEU A 113 6.88 -2.98 -0.89
C LEU A 113 6.10 -4.28 -1.08
N LEU A 114 4.90 -4.39 -0.51
CA LEU A 114 3.98 -5.51 -0.72
C LEU A 114 3.64 -5.69 -2.21
N PHE A 115 3.46 -4.60 -2.94
CA PHE A 115 3.21 -4.64 -4.38
C PHE A 115 4.40 -5.19 -5.16
N PHE A 116 5.63 -4.78 -4.83
CA PHE A 116 6.84 -5.34 -5.42
C PHE A 116 6.97 -6.84 -5.09
N PHE A 117 6.76 -7.22 -3.84
CA PHE A 117 6.80 -8.62 -3.43
C PHE A 117 5.70 -9.47 -4.09
N SER A 118 4.52 -8.91 -4.35
CA SER A 118 3.46 -9.57 -5.12
C SER A 118 3.92 -9.88 -6.56
N HIS A 119 4.63 -8.95 -7.21
CA HIS A 119 5.19 -9.20 -8.54
C HIS A 119 6.27 -10.28 -8.50
N ILE A 120 7.16 -10.25 -7.51
CA ILE A 120 8.19 -11.28 -7.33
C ILE A 120 7.55 -12.66 -7.11
N TYR A 121 6.53 -12.74 -6.25
CA TYR A 121 5.81 -13.99 -6.01
C TYR A 121 5.12 -14.52 -7.26
N ASN A 122 4.46 -13.65 -8.02
CA ASN A 122 3.83 -14.03 -9.29
C ASN A 122 4.86 -14.46 -10.34
N LEU A 123 6.03 -13.82 -10.41
CA LEU A 123 7.13 -14.26 -11.27
C LEU A 123 7.63 -15.64 -10.87
N LEU A 124 7.82 -15.89 -9.56
CA LEU A 124 8.24 -17.20 -9.04
C LEU A 124 7.24 -18.32 -9.40
N LEU A 125 5.95 -18.02 -9.36
CA LEU A 125 4.89 -18.93 -9.83
C LEU A 125 5.02 -19.23 -11.33
N THR A 126 5.25 -18.22 -12.16
CA THR A 126 5.42 -18.40 -13.62
C THR A 126 6.66 -19.23 -13.97
N PHE A 127 7.75 -19.10 -13.20
CA PHE A 127 8.95 -19.93 -13.37
C PHE A 127 8.78 -21.37 -12.89
N SER A 128 7.76 -21.67 -12.08
CA SER A 128 7.43 -23.03 -11.64
C SER A 128 6.03 -23.46 -12.12
N PRO A 129 5.80 -23.57 -13.45
CA PRO A 129 4.48 -23.87 -14.01
C PRO A 129 4.02 -25.32 -13.74
N ASN A 130 4.92 -26.22 -13.34
CA ASN A 130 4.63 -27.64 -13.09
C ASN A 130 4.00 -27.92 -11.71
N MET A 131 3.56 -26.88 -10.99
CA MET A 131 3.13 -26.99 -9.58
C MET A 131 1.78 -26.30 -9.30
N THR A 132 0.93 -26.16 -10.32
CA THR A 132 -0.50 -25.79 -10.18
C THR A 132 -1.39 -27.01 -10.15
#